data_AF-A0A383D381-F1
#
_entry.id   AF-A0A383D381-F1
#
_cell.length_a   1.000
_cell.length_b   1.000
_cell.length_c   1.000
_cell.angle_alpha   90.00
_cell.angle_beta   90.00
_cell.angle_gamma   90.00
#
_symmetry.space_group_name_H-M   'P 1'
#
loop_
_entity.id
_entity.type
_entity.pdbx_description
1 polymer ?
#
loop_
_entity_poly.entity_id
_entity_poly.type
_entity_poly.pdbx_seq_one_letter_code
_entity_poly.pdbx_strand_id
1 'polypeptide(L)'
;LEKNGVIYLTGGDEGLVSVSGSLDATGLNAGETGGVVHVLGNRVGLYDYALIDVSGDAGGGLILVGGDYQGLGSIPTAVENYVGQNVSIFADAITGGHGGRTIFWADRRTEFFGNVRTRGGRLFGDGGFVEVSGKEELYFDGNVDTTAANGKSGTLLLDPDNITVQSGSGTASASGASSFTTYQNILEAVSSTTNIDLVATDSITLNNSLSFAQTDGQSVTFSATTGSITQSSSDTI
;
A
#
# COMPACT_ATOMS: atom_id res chain seq x y z
N LEU A 1 -0.65 -27.47 -12.93
CA LEU A 1 0.76 -27.39 -12.48
C LEU A 1 1.00 -25.90 -12.32
N GLU A 2 0.87 -25.39 -11.10
CA GLU A 2 1.19 -23.99 -10.81
C GLU A 2 2.66 -23.74 -11.13
N LYS A 3 2.93 -22.74 -11.96
CA LYS A 3 4.29 -22.24 -12.24
C LYS A 3 4.39 -20.84 -11.65
N ASN A 4 4.36 -20.73 -10.33
CA ASN A 4 4.39 -19.44 -9.63
C ASN A 4 5.82 -18.89 -9.73
N GLY A 5 6.05 -18.03 -10.72
CA GLY A 5 7.35 -17.41 -10.99
C GLY A 5 7.83 -16.55 -9.81
N VAL A 6 9.14 -16.45 -9.64
CA VAL A 6 9.74 -15.58 -8.62
C VAL A 6 10.76 -14.67 -9.28
N ILE A 7 10.61 -13.37 -9.09
CA ILE A 7 11.59 -12.35 -9.47
C ILE A 7 12.18 -11.79 -8.18
N TYR A 8 13.51 -11.73 -8.12
CA TYR A 8 14.24 -11.20 -6.97
C TYR A 8 15.27 -10.17 -7.45
N LEU A 9 15.05 -8.90 -7.11
CA LEU A 9 16.02 -7.83 -7.29
C LEU A 9 16.55 -7.43 -5.93
N THR A 10 17.87 -7.52 -5.74
CA THR A 10 18.51 -7.14 -4.48
C THR A 10 19.73 -6.26 -4.71
N GLY A 11 19.81 -5.17 -3.96
CA GLY A 11 20.99 -4.31 -3.84
C GLY A 11 21.88 -4.68 -2.66
N GLY A 12 21.51 -5.70 -1.86
CA GLY A 12 22.13 -5.98 -0.57
C GLY A 12 21.91 -4.85 0.45
N ASP A 13 22.63 -4.94 1.57
CA ASP A 13 22.39 -4.11 2.77
C ASP A 13 22.73 -2.63 2.61
N GLU A 14 23.45 -2.25 1.54
CA GLU A 14 23.89 -0.87 1.28
C GLU A 14 23.47 -0.34 -0.10
N GLY A 15 22.96 -1.19 -0.99
CA GLY A 15 22.70 -0.83 -2.38
C GLY A 15 21.36 -0.14 -2.60
N LEU A 16 21.32 0.68 -3.66
CA LEU A 16 20.09 1.20 -4.24
C LEU A 16 19.58 0.20 -5.30
N VAL A 17 18.32 -0.19 -5.21
CA VAL A 17 17.61 -0.83 -6.33
C VAL A 17 16.70 0.18 -7.00
N SER A 18 16.91 0.40 -8.30
CA SER A 18 16.11 1.30 -9.13
C SER A 18 15.42 0.50 -10.23
N VAL A 19 14.10 0.61 -10.30
CA VAL A 19 13.27 -0.05 -11.33
C VAL A 19 12.52 1.03 -12.10
N SER A 20 12.72 1.08 -13.41
CA SER A 20 11.93 1.89 -14.35
C SER A 20 11.23 1.07 -15.43
N GLY A 21 11.55 -0.23 -15.51
CA GLY A 21 10.99 -1.18 -16.48
C GLY A 21 9.87 -2.06 -15.91
N SER A 22 9.60 -3.17 -16.59
CA SER A 22 8.54 -4.12 -16.21
C SER A 22 9.11 -5.33 -15.47
N LEU A 23 8.46 -5.72 -14.37
CA LEU A 23 8.64 -6.99 -13.66
C LEU A 23 7.33 -7.75 -13.74
N ASP A 24 7.31 -8.85 -14.51
CA ASP A 24 6.12 -9.64 -14.80
C ASP A 24 6.29 -11.05 -14.23
N ALA A 25 5.50 -11.37 -13.22
CA ALA A 25 5.35 -12.72 -12.69
C ALA A 25 3.87 -13.13 -12.68
N THR A 26 3.14 -12.79 -13.74
CA THR A 26 1.71 -13.11 -13.88
C THR A 26 1.46 -14.61 -14.07
N GLY A 27 0.30 -15.08 -13.58
CA GLY A 27 -0.20 -16.46 -13.74
C GLY A 27 -1.55 -16.47 -14.42
N LEU A 28 -1.56 -16.31 -15.75
CA LEU A 28 -2.80 -16.01 -16.50
C LEU A 28 -3.50 -17.25 -17.09
N ASN A 29 -2.92 -18.45 -17.01
CA ASN A 29 -3.63 -19.64 -17.47
C ASN A 29 -4.71 -20.05 -16.45
N ALA A 30 -5.70 -20.81 -16.92
CA ALA A 30 -6.81 -21.27 -16.10
C ALA A 30 -6.32 -21.96 -14.81
N GLY A 31 -6.72 -21.40 -13.66
CA GLY A 31 -6.36 -21.93 -12.35
C GLY A 31 -4.99 -21.50 -11.82
N GLU A 32 -4.23 -20.65 -12.52
CA GLU A 32 -2.95 -20.14 -12.03
C GLU A 32 -3.13 -18.93 -11.12
N THR A 33 -2.24 -18.79 -10.14
CA THR A 33 -2.13 -17.61 -9.30
C THR A 33 -0.92 -16.78 -9.72
N GLY A 34 -0.92 -15.52 -9.32
CA GLY A 34 0.24 -14.66 -9.46
C GLY A 34 1.47 -15.19 -8.73
N GLY A 35 2.64 -14.91 -9.30
CA GLY A 35 3.94 -15.21 -8.72
C GLY A 35 4.35 -14.23 -7.61
N VAL A 36 5.66 -14.14 -7.39
CA VAL A 36 6.26 -13.31 -6.33
C VAL A 36 7.30 -12.38 -6.92
N VAL A 37 7.28 -11.11 -6.50
CA VAL A 37 8.31 -10.12 -6.82
C VAL A 37 8.88 -9.54 -5.53
N HIS A 38 10.20 -9.62 -5.38
CA HIS A 38 10.96 -8.92 -4.35
C HIS A 38 11.80 -7.83 -4.99
N VAL A 39 11.68 -6.59 -4.49
CA VAL A 39 12.54 -5.45 -4.83
C VAL A 39 13.14 -4.92 -3.53
N LEU A 40 14.38 -5.32 -3.24
CA LEU A 40 14.99 -5.15 -1.92
C LEU A 40 16.35 -4.45 -2.01
N GLY A 41 16.67 -3.63 -1.03
CA GLY A 41 17.96 -2.96 -0.90
C GLY A 41 17.90 -1.97 0.24
N ASN A 42 19.04 -1.37 0.59
CA ASN A 42 19.07 -0.30 1.58
C ASN A 42 18.15 0.87 1.19
N ARG A 43 18.06 1.13 -0.12
CA ARG A 43 17.14 2.10 -0.71
C ARG A 43 16.47 1.47 -1.93
N VAL A 44 15.19 1.71 -2.11
CA VAL A 44 14.43 1.22 -3.27
C VAL A 44 13.69 2.37 -3.93
N GLY A 45 13.77 2.44 -5.25
CA GLY A 45 13.05 3.43 -6.03
C GLY A 45 12.39 2.83 -7.27
N LEU A 46 11.08 3.05 -7.39
CA LEU A 46 10.29 2.75 -8.57
C LEU A 46 10.02 4.07 -9.31
N TYR A 47 10.51 4.18 -10.54
CA TYR A 47 10.57 5.43 -11.30
C TYR A 47 9.84 5.33 -12.63
N ASP A 48 9.69 6.48 -13.29
CA ASP A 48 9.10 6.61 -14.62
C ASP A 48 7.79 5.83 -14.73
N TYR A 49 7.71 4.84 -15.62
CA TYR A 49 6.55 4.00 -15.85
C TYR A 49 6.79 2.56 -15.41
N ALA A 50 7.53 2.36 -14.31
CA ALA A 50 7.76 1.03 -13.78
C ALA A 50 6.42 0.28 -13.61
N LEU A 51 6.41 -0.96 -14.07
CA LEU A 51 5.25 -1.85 -14.00
C LEU A 51 5.66 -3.11 -13.24
N ILE A 52 4.97 -3.41 -12.15
CA ILE A 52 5.12 -4.68 -11.45
C ILE A 52 3.78 -5.39 -11.49
N ASP A 53 3.72 -6.55 -12.13
CA ASP A 53 2.48 -7.32 -12.30
C ASP A 53 2.66 -8.76 -11.80
N VAL A 54 1.92 -9.09 -10.76
CA VAL A 54 1.77 -10.43 -10.20
C VAL A 54 0.29 -10.84 -10.21
N SER A 55 -0.49 -10.37 -11.17
CA SER A 55 -1.90 -10.78 -11.30
C SER A 55 -2.03 -12.26 -11.72
N GLY A 56 -3.13 -12.91 -11.32
CA GLY A 56 -3.39 -14.30 -11.69
C GLY A 56 -4.85 -14.60 -11.99
N ASP A 57 -5.12 -15.69 -12.70
CA ASP A 57 -6.47 -16.14 -13.05
C ASP A 57 -7.31 -16.52 -11.82
N ALA A 58 -6.69 -17.24 -10.88
CA ALA A 58 -7.30 -17.83 -9.69
C ALA A 58 -6.87 -17.18 -8.36
N GLY A 59 -6.10 -16.09 -8.41
CA GLY A 59 -5.59 -15.36 -7.25
C GLY A 59 -4.43 -14.43 -7.60
N GLY A 60 -4.36 -13.27 -6.94
CA GLY A 60 -3.22 -12.38 -7.06
C GLY A 60 -1.97 -12.89 -6.32
N GLY A 61 -0.80 -12.43 -6.75
CA GLY A 61 0.50 -12.81 -6.19
C GLY A 61 0.98 -11.91 -5.04
N LEU A 62 2.28 -11.93 -4.80
CA LEU A 62 2.94 -11.18 -3.73
C LEU A 62 3.99 -10.21 -4.28
N ILE A 63 3.97 -8.97 -3.80
CA ILE A 63 5.00 -7.97 -4.09
C ILE A 63 5.54 -7.43 -2.77
N LEU A 64 6.87 -7.50 -2.59
CA LEU A 64 7.58 -6.94 -1.45
C LEU A 64 8.57 -5.88 -1.95
N VAL A 65 8.38 -4.63 -1.55
CA VAL A 65 9.24 -3.49 -1.89
C VAL A 65 9.83 -2.92 -0.61
N GLY A 66 11.15 -3.03 -0.49
CA GLY A 66 11.88 -2.55 0.68
C GLY A 66 11.67 -3.33 1.98
N GLY A 67 10.77 -4.31 2.04
CA GLY A 67 10.62 -5.16 3.22
C GLY A 67 9.37 -6.05 3.15
N ASP A 68 9.14 -6.80 4.23
CA ASP A 68 7.91 -7.57 4.44
C ASP A 68 6.98 -6.83 5.39
N TYR A 69 5.82 -7.44 5.66
CA TYR A 69 4.75 -6.91 6.49
C TYR A 69 5.26 -6.33 7.81
N GLN A 70 4.99 -5.04 8.05
CA GLN A 70 5.44 -4.27 9.22
C GLN A 70 6.96 -4.32 9.48
N GLY A 71 7.77 -4.59 8.47
CA GLY A 71 9.23 -4.74 8.61
C GLY A 71 9.65 -5.96 9.44
N LEU A 72 8.73 -6.91 9.64
CA LEU A 72 8.97 -8.09 10.45
C LEU A 72 9.50 -9.26 9.60
N GLY A 73 9.96 -10.30 10.29
CA GLY A 73 10.40 -11.53 9.65
C GLY A 73 11.88 -11.52 9.24
N SER A 74 12.19 -12.14 8.11
CA SER A 74 13.56 -12.39 7.66
C SER A 74 13.95 -11.63 6.37
N ILE A 75 13.00 -10.88 5.80
CA ILE A 75 13.26 -10.05 4.62
C ILE A 75 14.00 -8.78 5.07
N PRO A 76 15.13 -8.42 4.45
CA PRO A 76 15.83 -7.18 4.75
C PRO A 76 14.93 -5.96 4.55
N THR A 77 15.10 -4.96 5.42
CA THR A 77 14.37 -3.70 5.38
C THR A 77 15.18 -2.60 4.68
N ALA A 78 14.50 -1.78 3.89
CA ALA A 78 15.03 -0.56 3.31
C ALA A 78 14.97 0.55 4.37
N VAL A 79 15.88 1.51 4.27
CA VAL A 79 15.80 2.77 5.00
C VAL A 79 14.87 3.74 4.26
N GLU A 80 14.86 3.71 2.92
CA GLU A 80 14.03 4.60 2.10
C GLU A 80 13.39 3.90 0.91
N ASN A 81 12.11 4.20 0.69
CA ASN A 81 11.37 3.85 -0.51
C ASN A 81 10.88 5.10 -1.24
N TYR A 82 10.95 5.07 -2.56
CA TYR A 82 10.28 6.03 -3.44
C TYR A 82 9.46 5.29 -4.50
N VAL A 83 8.20 5.67 -4.68
CA VAL A 83 7.31 5.16 -5.72
C VAL A 83 6.68 6.33 -6.47
N GLY A 84 7.10 6.53 -7.72
CA GLY A 84 6.65 7.66 -8.53
C GLY A 84 5.19 7.59 -8.98
N GLN A 85 4.63 8.75 -9.34
CA GLN A 85 3.21 8.92 -9.71
C GLN A 85 2.71 8.05 -10.88
N ASN A 86 3.61 7.71 -11.81
CA ASN A 86 3.29 6.96 -13.01
C ASN A 86 3.57 5.44 -12.86
N VAL A 87 4.04 5.01 -11.68
CA VAL A 87 4.29 3.60 -11.39
C VAL A 87 2.96 2.87 -11.22
N SER A 88 2.89 1.67 -11.78
CA SER A 88 1.73 0.79 -11.70
C SER A 88 2.11 -0.56 -11.08
N ILE A 89 1.37 -0.96 -10.06
CA ILE A 89 1.59 -2.21 -9.33
C ILE A 89 0.30 -3.01 -9.28
N PHE A 90 0.30 -4.22 -9.81
CA PHE A 90 -0.89 -5.07 -9.93
C PHE A 90 -0.67 -6.44 -9.28
N ALA A 91 -1.63 -6.82 -8.44
CA ALA A 91 -1.75 -8.17 -7.88
C ALA A 91 -3.23 -8.58 -7.90
N ASP A 92 -3.90 -8.42 -9.03
CA ASP A 92 -5.32 -8.76 -9.15
C ASP A 92 -5.54 -10.28 -9.23
N ALA A 93 -6.69 -10.73 -8.73
CA ALA A 93 -7.32 -11.95 -9.25
C ALA A 93 -8.24 -11.60 -10.43
N ILE A 94 -8.13 -12.32 -11.54
CA ILE A 94 -8.86 -11.99 -12.79
C ILE A 94 -10.21 -12.70 -12.84
N THR A 95 -10.22 -14.03 -12.81
CA THR A 95 -11.45 -14.83 -12.97
C THR A 95 -12.08 -15.13 -11.63
N GLY A 96 -11.32 -15.67 -10.69
CA GLY A 96 -11.78 -16.00 -9.34
C GLY A 96 -10.63 -15.95 -8.34
N GLY A 97 -10.95 -15.93 -7.05
CA GLY A 97 -9.96 -15.90 -5.99
C GLY A 97 -9.68 -14.50 -5.45
N HIS A 98 -8.85 -14.44 -4.42
CA HIS A 98 -8.57 -13.22 -3.71
C HIS A 98 -7.53 -12.36 -4.44
N GLY A 99 -7.67 -11.04 -4.31
CA GLY A 99 -6.58 -10.12 -4.64
C GLY A 99 -5.33 -10.45 -3.84
N GLY A 100 -4.18 -10.17 -4.44
CA GLY A 100 -2.87 -10.44 -3.89
C GLY A 100 -2.44 -9.46 -2.80
N ARG A 101 -1.17 -9.53 -2.41
CA ARG A 101 -0.58 -8.70 -1.35
C ARG A 101 0.55 -7.86 -1.91
N THR A 102 0.56 -6.57 -1.58
CA THR A 102 1.64 -5.65 -1.95
C THR A 102 2.10 -4.90 -0.71
N ILE A 103 3.40 -4.98 -0.39
CA ILE A 103 3.98 -4.36 0.80
C ILE A 103 5.06 -3.37 0.37
N PHE A 104 4.99 -2.15 0.89
CA PHE A 104 6.03 -1.14 0.80
C PHE A 104 6.49 -0.80 2.22
N TRP A 105 7.70 -1.21 2.58
CA TRP A 105 8.24 -0.99 3.92
C TRP A 105 9.57 -0.24 3.86
N ALA A 106 9.69 0.79 4.70
CA ALA A 106 10.97 1.40 5.01
C ALA A 106 11.07 1.76 6.50
N ASP A 107 12.24 1.52 7.09
CA ASP A 107 12.54 1.79 8.50
C ASP A 107 12.57 3.29 8.81
N ARG A 108 12.74 4.14 7.78
CA ARG A 108 12.75 5.60 7.93
C ARG A 108 11.67 6.24 7.08
N ARG A 109 11.82 6.22 5.75
CA ARG A 109 10.97 7.02 4.86
C ARG A 109 10.33 6.21 3.72
N THR A 110 9.03 6.41 3.50
CA THR A 110 8.37 6.00 2.25
C THR A 110 7.67 7.19 1.59
N GLU A 111 8.05 7.49 0.36
CA GLU A 111 7.38 8.44 -0.53
C GLU A 111 6.58 7.67 -1.58
N PHE A 112 5.25 7.67 -1.46
CA PHE A 112 4.36 6.86 -2.27
C PHE A 112 3.35 7.71 -3.05
N PHE A 113 3.51 7.72 -4.37
CA PHE A 113 2.64 8.44 -5.32
C PHE A 113 2.01 7.51 -6.36
N GLY A 114 2.36 6.22 -6.35
CA GLY A 114 2.00 5.27 -7.40
C GLY A 114 0.55 4.78 -7.36
N ASN A 115 0.26 3.86 -8.28
CA ASN A 115 -1.05 3.23 -8.45
C ASN A 115 -0.95 1.74 -8.11
N VAL A 116 -1.75 1.27 -7.14
CA VAL A 116 -1.81 -0.15 -6.76
C VAL A 116 -3.21 -0.71 -6.97
N ARG A 117 -3.30 -1.90 -7.57
CA ARG A 117 -4.55 -2.66 -7.67
C ARG A 117 -4.36 -4.08 -7.15
N THR A 118 -5.21 -4.48 -6.22
CA THR A 118 -5.25 -5.85 -5.66
C THR A 118 -6.69 -6.33 -5.62
N ARG A 119 -7.38 -6.34 -6.76
CA ARG A 119 -8.82 -6.62 -6.80
C ARG A 119 -9.12 -8.10 -6.65
N GLY A 120 -10.29 -8.39 -6.08
CA GLY A 120 -10.86 -9.75 -6.06
C GLY A 120 -11.33 -10.20 -7.44
N GLY A 121 -11.40 -11.51 -7.64
CA GLY A 121 -11.77 -12.12 -8.91
C GLY A 121 -13.18 -11.76 -9.35
N ARG A 122 -13.39 -11.68 -10.67
CA ARG A 122 -14.68 -11.29 -11.25
C ARG A 122 -15.85 -12.19 -10.82
N LEU A 123 -15.62 -13.49 -10.62
CA LEU A 123 -16.66 -14.46 -10.24
C LEU A 123 -16.85 -14.59 -8.72
N PHE A 124 -15.77 -14.57 -7.96
CA PHE A 124 -15.76 -14.67 -6.50
C PHE A 124 -14.39 -14.26 -5.96
N GLY A 125 -14.33 -13.97 -4.66
CA GLY A 125 -13.11 -13.66 -3.92
C GLY A 125 -13.08 -12.23 -3.43
N ASP A 126 -12.38 -12.01 -2.33
CA ASP A 126 -12.23 -10.70 -1.70
C ASP A 126 -11.08 -9.91 -2.32
N GLY A 127 -11.11 -8.59 -2.11
CA GLY A 127 -9.97 -7.72 -2.40
C GLY A 127 -8.75 -8.10 -1.57
N GLY A 128 -7.60 -7.74 -2.09
CA GLY A 128 -6.31 -8.04 -1.52
C GLY A 128 -5.87 -7.04 -0.45
N PHE A 129 -4.57 -7.01 -0.21
CA PHE A 129 -3.99 -6.21 0.86
C PHE A 129 -2.85 -5.35 0.33
N VAL A 130 -2.82 -4.10 0.77
CA VAL A 130 -1.75 -3.14 0.48
C VAL A 130 -1.24 -2.58 1.79
N GLU A 131 0.07 -2.57 2.01
CA GLU A 131 0.70 -1.82 3.10
C GLU A 131 1.63 -0.77 2.50
N VAL A 132 1.51 0.48 2.98
CA VAL A 132 2.49 1.52 2.70
C VAL A 132 2.96 2.12 4.01
N SER A 133 4.19 1.78 4.38
CA SER A 133 4.79 2.14 5.66
C SER A 133 6.14 2.80 5.46
N GLY A 134 6.28 3.99 6.03
CA GLY A 134 7.57 4.60 6.32
C GLY A 134 7.56 4.86 7.81
N LYS A 135 8.32 4.06 8.57
CA LYS A 135 8.14 3.97 10.03
C LYS A 135 8.29 5.34 10.71
N GLU A 136 9.30 6.13 10.34
CA GLU A 136 9.47 7.49 10.86
C GLU A 136 8.70 8.53 10.04
N GLU A 137 8.75 8.42 8.71
CA GLU A 137 8.20 9.38 7.76
C GLU A 137 7.45 8.66 6.63
N LEU A 138 6.14 8.86 6.54
CA LEU A 138 5.36 8.44 5.38
C LEU A 138 4.93 9.69 4.60
N TYR A 139 4.89 9.58 3.27
CA TYR A 139 4.24 10.53 2.37
C TYR A 139 3.39 9.72 1.42
N PHE A 140 2.07 9.83 1.56
CA PHE A 140 1.11 9.06 0.77
C PHE A 140 0.20 10.01 0.01
N ASP A 141 0.30 9.95 -1.32
CA ASP A 141 -0.57 10.64 -2.27
C ASP A 141 -0.73 9.75 -3.52
N GLY A 142 -0.96 8.45 -3.26
CA GLY A 142 -1.13 7.43 -4.29
C GLY A 142 -2.56 6.92 -4.39
N ASN A 143 -2.81 6.07 -5.39
CA ASN A 143 -4.12 5.46 -5.64
C ASN A 143 -4.09 3.97 -5.28
N VAL A 144 -5.11 3.52 -4.55
CA VAL A 144 -5.26 2.11 -4.16
C VAL A 144 -6.67 1.64 -4.48
N ASP A 145 -6.77 0.54 -5.23
CA ASP A 145 -8.03 -0.14 -5.55
C ASP A 145 -7.94 -1.61 -5.12
N THR A 146 -8.66 -1.93 -4.05
CA THR A 146 -8.80 -3.28 -3.51
C THR A 146 -10.25 -3.76 -3.63
N THR A 147 -11.00 -3.28 -4.62
CA THR A 147 -12.41 -3.65 -4.79
C THR A 147 -12.59 -5.14 -5.10
N ALA A 148 -13.76 -5.67 -4.76
CA ALA A 148 -14.17 -7.01 -5.14
C ALA A 148 -15.66 -7.03 -5.50
N ALA A 149 -15.98 -7.29 -6.76
CA ALA A 149 -17.37 -7.23 -7.24
C ALA A 149 -18.29 -8.27 -6.57
N ASN A 150 -17.73 -9.42 -6.18
CA ASN A 150 -18.45 -10.54 -5.56
C ASN A 150 -17.78 -11.00 -4.25
N GLY A 151 -17.22 -10.04 -3.52
CA GLY A 151 -16.53 -10.27 -2.25
C GLY A 151 -16.49 -9.01 -1.41
N LYS A 152 -15.68 -9.03 -0.35
CA LYS A 152 -15.39 -7.85 0.47
C LYS A 152 -14.28 -7.03 -0.18
N SER A 153 -14.37 -5.70 -0.10
CA SER A 153 -13.21 -4.85 -0.39
C SER A 153 -12.05 -5.22 0.52
N GLY A 154 -10.85 -5.19 -0.04
CA GLY A 154 -9.60 -5.37 0.68
C GLY A 154 -9.18 -4.13 1.48
N THR A 155 -7.94 -4.14 1.95
CA THR A 155 -7.45 -3.14 2.92
C THR A 155 -6.15 -2.50 2.45
N LEU A 156 -6.06 -1.18 2.67
CA LEU A 156 -4.84 -0.40 2.73
C LEU A 156 -4.45 -0.17 4.20
N LEU A 157 -3.28 -0.64 4.60
CA LEU A 157 -2.64 -0.31 5.87
C LEU A 157 -1.63 0.83 5.67
N LEU A 158 -1.78 1.88 6.47
CA LEU A 158 -0.80 2.96 6.61
C LEU A 158 -0.29 2.94 8.06
N ASP A 159 1.00 2.62 8.26
CA ASP A 159 1.57 2.31 9.59
C ASP A 159 2.86 3.11 9.95
N PRO A 160 2.83 4.47 10.01
CA PRO A 160 3.96 5.26 10.52
C PRO A 160 3.88 5.48 12.05
N ASP A 161 4.95 5.99 12.67
CA ASP A 161 4.97 6.28 14.11
C ASP A 161 3.90 7.32 14.53
N ASN A 162 3.68 8.34 13.69
CA ASN A 162 2.74 9.43 13.95
C ASN A 162 1.95 9.78 12.69
N ILE A 163 0.62 9.91 12.83
CA ILE A 163 -0.29 10.31 11.75
C ILE A 163 -0.91 11.67 12.07
N THR A 164 -0.81 12.62 11.15
CA THR A 164 -1.61 13.85 11.15
C THR A 164 -2.46 13.93 9.90
N VAL A 165 -3.77 14.08 10.06
CA VAL A 165 -4.70 14.34 8.95
C VAL A 165 -5.05 15.82 8.94
N GLN A 166 -4.71 16.49 7.83
CA GLN A 166 -4.95 17.92 7.62
C GLN A 166 -6.20 18.16 6.78
N SER A 167 -6.85 19.30 7.03
CA SER A 167 -8.01 19.75 6.25
C SER A 167 -7.64 20.17 4.83
N GLY A 168 -8.60 20.01 3.92
CA GLY A 168 -8.51 20.49 2.55
C GLY A 168 -7.72 19.56 1.63
N SER A 169 -7.03 20.15 0.65
CA SER A 169 -6.19 19.45 -0.32
C SER A 169 -4.75 19.91 -0.25
N GLY A 170 -3.83 18.99 -0.51
CA GLY A 170 -2.41 19.24 -0.57
C GLY A 170 -1.65 17.98 -0.93
N THR A 171 -0.33 18.13 -1.09
CA THR A 171 0.58 17.00 -1.27
C THR A 171 1.27 16.75 0.06
N ALA A 172 1.37 15.49 0.50
CA ALA A 172 2.19 15.13 1.64
C ALA A 172 3.61 15.68 1.43
N SER A 173 4.09 16.56 2.33
CA SER A 173 5.32 17.35 2.11
C SER A 173 6.43 17.01 3.09
N ALA A 174 7.63 16.75 2.56
CA ALA A 174 8.80 16.29 3.30
C ALA A 174 9.63 17.38 4.02
N SER A 175 9.04 18.54 4.32
CA SER A 175 9.79 19.62 4.95
C SER A 175 9.94 19.39 6.47
N GLY A 176 10.93 18.58 6.85
CA GLY A 176 11.54 18.56 8.18
C GLY A 176 10.65 18.18 9.36
N ALA A 177 9.47 17.62 9.11
CA ALA A 177 8.56 17.14 10.16
C ALA A 177 8.76 15.64 10.38
N SER A 178 9.03 15.25 11.62
CA SER A 178 9.08 13.88 12.13
C SER A 178 7.69 13.23 12.24
N SER A 179 6.81 13.47 11.25
CA SER A 179 5.42 13.03 11.27
C SER A 179 4.88 12.85 9.85
N PHE A 180 4.14 11.77 9.61
CA PHE A 180 3.31 11.64 8.41
C PHE A 180 2.20 12.67 8.45
N THR A 181 2.09 13.46 7.39
CA THR A 181 0.95 14.33 7.15
C THR A 181 0.26 13.89 5.87
N THR A 182 -1.00 13.47 6.00
CA THR A 182 -1.90 13.24 4.86
C THR A 182 -3.02 14.27 4.85
N TYR A 183 -3.71 14.38 3.72
CA TYR A 183 -4.81 15.31 3.54
C TYR A 183 -6.13 14.56 3.44
N GLN A 184 -7.17 15.18 3.98
CA GLN A 184 -8.55 14.69 3.96
C GLN A 184 -8.97 14.13 2.60
N ASN A 185 -8.75 14.89 1.52
CA ASN A 185 -9.19 14.50 0.18
C ASN A 185 -8.56 13.20 -0.33
N ILE A 186 -7.33 12.88 0.11
CA ILE A 186 -6.62 11.66 -0.28
C ILE A 186 -7.30 10.46 0.37
N LEU A 187 -7.54 10.52 1.68
CA LEU A 187 -8.20 9.44 2.43
C LEU A 187 -9.65 9.25 1.96
N GLU A 188 -10.39 10.34 1.74
CA GLU A 188 -11.76 10.29 1.24
C GLU A 188 -11.84 9.63 -0.15
N ALA A 189 -10.91 9.96 -1.05
CA ALA A 189 -10.86 9.36 -2.38
C ALA A 189 -10.58 7.84 -2.30
N VAL A 190 -9.58 7.43 -1.52
CA VAL A 190 -9.21 6.00 -1.38
C VAL A 190 -10.31 5.20 -0.67
N SER A 191 -11.01 5.81 0.31
CA SER A 191 -12.08 5.14 1.07
C SER A 191 -13.28 4.70 0.22
N SER A 192 -13.38 5.19 -1.02
CA SER A 192 -14.44 4.79 -1.95
C SER A 192 -14.24 3.39 -2.53
N THR A 193 -13.00 2.90 -2.59
CA THR A 193 -12.61 1.64 -3.23
C THR A 193 -11.96 0.63 -2.27
N THR A 194 -11.53 1.08 -1.09
CA THR A 194 -10.65 0.33 -0.21
C THR A 194 -10.94 0.62 1.26
N ASN A 195 -10.87 -0.42 2.12
CA ASN A 195 -10.83 -0.22 3.57
C ASN A 195 -9.50 0.44 3.93
N ILE A 196 -9.51 1.39 4.85
CA ILE A 196 -8.28 2.05 5.30
C ILE A 196 -8.05 1.74 6.77
N ASP A 197 -6.92 1.14 7.08
CA ASP A 197 -6.43 1.00 8.44
C ASP A 197 -5.27 1.98 8.65
N LEU A 198 -5.53 3.03 9.43
CA LEU A 198 -4.54 4.01 9.89
C LEU A 198 -4.04 3.55 11.25
N VAL A 199 -2.85 2.96 11.27
CA VAL A 199 -2.21 2.46 12.48
C VAL A 199 -1.03 3.38 12.79
N ALA A 200 -0.94 3.86 14.03
CA ALA A 200 0.19 4.67 14.46
C ALA A 200 0.79 4.08 15.74
N THR A 201 2.12 4.11 15.87
CA THR A 201 2.79 3.73 17.12
C THR A 201 2.40 4.68 18.24
N ASP A 202 2.55 5.98 18.02
CA ASP A 202 2.48 7.03 19.03
C ASP A 202 1.16 7.80 18.97
N SER A 203 0.81 8.41 17.83
CA SER A 203 -0.35 9.30 17.81
C SER A 203 -1.06 9.39 16.46
N ILE A 204 -2.36 9.66 16.53
CA ILE A 204 -3.18 10.08 15.40
C ILE A 204 -3.83 11.41 15.77
N THR A 205 -3.60 12.44 14.96
CA THR A 205 -4.23 13.76 15.11
C THR A 205 -5.11 14.07 13.91
N LEU A 206 -6.40 14.31 14.16
CA LEU A 206 -7.38 14.70 13.16
C LEU A 206 -7.69 16.20 13.33
N ASN A 207 -7.26 17.01 12.37
CA ASN A 207 -7.46 18.47 12.39
C ASN A 207 -8.55 18.91 11.39
N ASN A 208 -9.54 18.05 11.17
CA ASN A 208 -10.59 18.24 10.17
C ASN A 208 -11.80 17.35 10.42
N SER A 209 -12.95 17.76 9.87
CA SER A 209 -14.06 16.84 9.61
C SER A 209 -13.72 15.93 8.44
N LEU A 210 -14.00 14.64 8.58
CA LEU A 210 -13.83 13.61 7.56
C LEU A 210 -15.21 13.20 7.04
N SER A 211 -15.33 13.03 5.73
CA SER A 211 -16.56 12.57 5.08
C SER A 211 -16.21 11.45 4.10
N PHE A 212 -16.05 10.24 4.64
CA PHE A 212 -15.67 9.08 3.83
C PHE A 212 -16.79 8.63 2.90
N ALA A 213 -16.43 8.31 1.67
CA ALA A 213 -17.36 7.82 0.64
C ALA A 213 -17.51 6.28 0.68
N GLN A 214 -17.52 5.72 1.88
CA GLN A 214 -17.61 4.27 2.10
C GLN A 214 -18.95 3.72 1.62
N THR A 215 -18.92 2.54 1.04
CA THR A 215 -20.11 1.73 0.75
C THR A 215 -20.31 0.65 1.81
N ASP A 216 -21.45 -0.03 1.79
CA ASP A 216 -21.75 -1.14 2.71
C ASP A 216 -20.59 -2.15 2.78
N GLY A 217 -20.11 -2.40 3.99
CA GLY A 217 -19.01 -3.33 4.26
C GLY A 217 -17.61 -2.73 4.18
N GLN A 218 -17.46 -1.45 3.80
CA GLN A 218 -16.17 -0.76 3.84
C GLN A 218 -15.91 -0.10 5.21
N SER A 219 -14.65 -0.01 5.64
CA SER A 219 -14.23 0.60 6.92
C SER A 219 -13.09 1.61 6.77
N VAL A 220 -13.07 2.64 7.60
CA VAL A 220 -11.87 3.42 7.93
C VAL A 220 -11.62 3.29 9.43
N THR A 221 -10.49 2.69 9.79
CA THR A 221 -10.13 2.38 11.18
C THR A 221 -8.94 3.23 11.59
N PHE A 222 -9.00 3.81 12.80
CA PHE A 222 -7.90 4.54 13.41
C PHE A 222 -7.44 3.79 14.66
N SER A 223 -6.16 3.48 14.74
CA SER A 223 -5.56 2.78 15.90
C SER A 223 -4.25 3.42 16.31
N ALA A 224 -4.16 3.89 17.55
CA ALA A 224 -2.89 4.25 18.17
C ALA A 224 -2.45 3.13 19.11
N THR A 225 -1.25 2.58 18.91
CA THR A 225 -0.79 1.39 19.65
C THR A 225 -0.38 1.72 21.07
N THR A 226 0.36 2.82 21.27
CA THR A 226 0.89 3.20 22.59
C THR A 226 0.43 4.58 23.06
N GLY A 227 0.01 5.48 22.17
CA GLY A 227 -0.49 6.79 22.56
C GLY A 227 -1.95 7.02 22.19
N SER A 228 -2.25 8.17 21.60
CA SER A 228 -3.61 8.74 21.59
C SER A 228 -4.13 9.10 20.21
N ILE A 229 -5.44 8.97 20.05
CA ILE A 229 -6.19 9.53 18.93
C ILE A 229 -6.84 10.83 19.41
N THR A 230 -6.51 11.96 18.76
CA THR A 230 -7.02 13.29 19.10
C THR A 230 -7.80 13.86 17.93
N GLN A 231 -8.98 14.43 18.22
CA GLN A 231 -9.83 15.15 17.27
C GLN A 231 -10.35 16.41 17.95
N SER A 232 -10.49 17.52 17.21
CA SER A 232 -11.15 18.72 17.75
C SER A 232 -12.63 18.43 18.02
N SER A 233 -13.19 19.00 19.09
CA SER A 233 -14.60 18.84 19.44
C SER A 233 -15.57 19.42 18.39
N SER A 234 -15.07 20.24 17.46
CA SER A 234 -15.82 20.78 16.33
C SER A 234 -15.92 19.82 15.15
N ASP A 235 -15.06 18.81 15.11
CA ASP A 235 -14.86 17.98 13.93
C ASP A 235 -15.76 16.74 14.00
N THR A 236 -16.09 16.20 12.83
CA THR A 236 -16.99 15.04 12.67
C THR A 236 -16.33 13.98 11.79
N ILE A 237 -16.67 12.71 12.03
CA ILE A 237 -16.37 11.57 11.14
C ILE A 237 -17.70 10.92 10.77
#